data_AF-A0A3M1GZ67-F1
#
_entry.id   AF-A0A3M1GZ67-F1
#
_cell.length_a   1.000
_cell.length_b   1.000
_cell.length_c   1.000
_cell.angle_alpha   90.00
_cell.angle_beta   90.00
_cell.angle_gamma   90.00
#
_symmetry.space_group_name_H-M   'P 1'
#
loop_
_entity.id
_entity.type
_entity.pdbx_description
1 polymer ?
#
loop_
_entity_poly.entity_id
_entity_poly.type
_entity_poly.pdbx_seq_one_letter_code
_entity_poly.pdbx_strand_id
1 'polypeptide(L)'
;FNTNPHQIRILKKDPSYLDFERPLPHPIYYYEKWTAIKGKIFLSLNSSVPGQGESHVGVILPQGGFILPSFALYSYLTADRTQWILHPFRFFSQAFQTQNLPKPDLSLYFGNRGLFISIDGDGFLNPSEVDGQSFSADIIYRNFLYPSSFPHTISFIVGEISPKYLGSQKSLELARRIASLPHVEGASHGVAHPLNWKKRTLAYSHLPGYKFSLHSEIVEGIQYLNKKVFQPYGKKVSVFLWTGDCMPTASAFFYLQKIDCLNLNGGDSRMDPLYPSICHLSPLARQVGPWIQPYSCSSNEIPYTEEWHKNFHAFSQVLETWKNTDGKRLLKPIHLYYHFYAGEKIASIQALKKLYAYLESHSSSLTPIFTSRYSKMVMDFFRAKIYTTQIQGKRAYKLENMGRISTIRLPFTHLYPHLQLSKGVVGFCHYKKNLYIYLDRRSQHLLVLTSQKPQVGYVGKSNYCIDKIKRTKKGLILNVKGYGPGRVEFRGLKPLEGYRLNQQSIRADKDGRILYQRKKKGDFSTTLKLVRESHK
;
A
#
# COMPACT_ATOMS: atom_id res chain seq x y z
N PHE A 1 -12.81 43.31 -0.23
CA PHE A 1 -13.61 42.10 -0.49
C PHE A 1 -14.89 42.20 0.31
N ASN A 2 -15.94 42.82 -0.24
CA ASN A 2 -17.17 43.15 0.49
C ASN A 2 -18.38 42.51 -0.21
N THR A 3 -18.29 41.21 -0.53
CA THR A 3 -19.43 40.45 -1.03
C THR A 3 -20.27 40.03 0.16
N ASN A 4 -21.45 40.65 0.32
CA ASN A 4 -22.44 40.19 1.28
C ASN A 4 -22.84 38.75 0.88
N PRO A 5 -22.64 37.75 1.74
CA PRO A 5 -22.91 36.35 1.40
C PRO A 5 -24.39 36.08 1.08
N HIS A 6 -25.31 36.96 1.49
CA HIS A 6 -26.72 36.90 1.12
C HIS A 6 -27.01 37.33 -0.32
N GLN A 7 -26.05 37.96 -1.01
CA GLN A 7 -26.17 38.35 -2.41
C GLN A 7 -25.72 37.24 -3.38
N ILE A 8 -25.14 36.15 -2.86
CA ILE A 8 -24.66 35.02 -3.66
C ILE A 8 -25.61 33.84 -3.48
N ARG A 9 -26.18 33.35 -4.58
CA ARG A 9 -27.03 32.15 -4.59
C ARG A 9 -26.47 31.08 -5.52
N ILE A 10 -26.70 29.81 -5.19
CA ILE A 10 -26.38 28.69 -6.07
C ILE A 10 -27.47 28.60 -7.14
N LEU A 11 -27.12 28.74 -8.41
CA LEU A 11 -28.05 28.54 -9.53
C LEU A 11 -28.14 27.07 -9.93
N LYS A 12 -26.99 26.38 -9.91
CA LYS A 12 -26.89 24.97 -10.30
C LYS A 12 -25.96 24.22 -9.38
N LYS A 13 -26.39 23.05 -8.94
CA LYS A 13 -25.58 22.08 -8.18
C LYS A 13 -25.90 20.67 -8.65
N ASP A 14 -24.94 20.00 -9.30
CA ASP A 14 -25.05 18.56 -9.61
C ASP A 14 -24.49 17.76 -8.41
N PRO A 15 -25.35 17.13 -7.58
CA PRO A 15 -24.92 16.42 -6.39
C PRO A 15 -24.08 15.17 -6.71
N SER A 16 -24.01 14.74 -7.98
CA SER A 16 -23.12 13.64 -8.35
C SER A 16 -21.64 14.02 -8.32
N TYR A 17 -21.32 15.32 -8.45
CA TYR A 17 -19.96 15.86 -8.42
C TYR A 17 -19.60 16.56 -7.11
N LEU A 18 -20.55 16.80 -6.22
CA LEU A 18 -20.38 17.60 -5.00
C LEU A 18 -20.92 16.84 -3.79
N ASP A 19 -20.83 17.47 -2.62
CA ASP A 19 -21.34 16.95 -1.36
C ASP A 19 -20.77 15.55 -1.00
N PHE A 20 -19.51 15.28 -1.34
CA PHE A 20 -18.92 13.93 -1.24
C PHE A 20 -18.64 13.48 0.20
N GLU A 21 -17.80 14.21 0.94
CA GLU A 21 -17.56 13.99 2.37
C GLU A 21 -18.23 15.06 3.22
N ARG A 22 -18.42 16.25 2.63
CA ARG A 22 -19.04 17.39 3.28
C ARG A 22 -19.95 18.12 2.27
N PRO A 23 -21.13 18.59 2.69
CA PRO A 23 -21.96 19.44 1.85
C PRO A 23 -21.23 20.76 1.52
N LEU A 24 -21.54 21.34 0.37
CA LEU A 24 -21.13 22.68 0.00
C LEU A 24 -21.57 23.67 1.10
N PRO A 25 -20.68 24.58 1.59
CA PRO A 25 -21.01 25.49 2.68
C PRO A 25 -22.15 26.43 2.29
N HIS A 26 -22.93 26.83 3.29
CA HIS A 26 -23.95 27.87 3.15
C HIS A 26 -23.93 28.77 4.41
N PRO A 27 -23.96 30.10 4.27
CA PRO A 27 -23.99 30.86 3.00
C PRO A 27 -22.63 30.84 2.27
N ILE A 28 -22.58 31.31 1.01
CA ILE A 28 -21.35 31.35 0.20
C ILE A 28 -20.63 32.67 0.44
N TYR A 29 -19.39 32.61 0.91
CA TYR A 29 -18.58 33.80 1.26
C TYR A 29 -17.62 34.26 0.17
N TYR A 30 -17.42 33.47 -0.88
CA TYR A 30 -16.48 33.75 -1.95
C TYR A 30 -17.18 33.74 -3.31
N TYR A 31 -16.97 34.80 -4.09
CA TYR A 31 -17.44 34.92 -5.45
C TYR A 31 -16.32 35.44 -6.34
N GLU A 32 -16.12 34.76 -7.46
CA GLU A 32 -15.27 35.19 -8.55
C GLU A 32 -16.02 34.87 -9.85
N LYS A 33 -16.03 35.79 -10.81
CA LYS A 33 -16.77 35.61 -12.06
C LYS A 33 -15.97 34.77 -13.05
N TRP A 34 -16.48 33.59 -13.35
CA TRP A 34 -15.94 32.67 -14.35
C TRP A 34 -17.00 32.35 -15.38
N THR A 35 -16.64 32.32 -16.67
CA THR A 35 -17.56 31.95 -17.74
C THR A 35 -16.96 30.86 -18.60
N ALA A 36 -17.54 29.66 -18.50
CA ALA A 36 -17.21 28.56 -19.40
C ALA A 36 -17.74 28.81 -20.81
N ILE A 37 -16.87 28.74 -21.82
CA ILE A 37 -17.24 28.86 -23.24
C ILE A 37 -17.92 27.57 -23.74
N LYS A 38 -17.49 26.41 -23.24
CA LYS A 38 -18.03 25.08 -23.55
C LYS A 38 -17.99 24.20 -22.31
N GLY A 39 -18.70 23.07 -22.35
CA GLY A 39 -18.62 22.02 -21.34
C GLY A 39 -19.85 21.91 -20.45
N LYS A 40 -19.87 20.85 -19.64
CA LYS A 40 -20.95 20.60 -18.69
C LYS A 40 -20.68 21.38 -17.41
N ILE A 41 -21.41 22.47 -17.21
CA ILE A 41 -21.45 23.18 -15.93
C ILE A 41 -22.14 22.27 -14.91
N PHE A 42 -21.46 21.92 -13.82
CA PHE A 42 -22.00 21.13 -12.72
C PHE A 42 -22.18 21.97 -11.44
N LEU A 43 -21.59 23.16 -11.39
CA LEU A 43 -21.79 24.14 -10.33
C LEU A 43 -21.79 25.55 -10.91
N SER A 44 -22.84 26.33 -10.67
CA SER A 44 -22.86 27.76 -10.96
C SER A 44 -23.52 28.57 -9.84
N LEU A 45 -23.05 29.80 -9.69
CA LEU A 45 -23.49 30.78 -8.71
C LEU A 45 -24.04 31.99 -9.44
N ASN A 46 -24.88 32.77 -8.77
CA ASN A 46 -25.26 34.10 -9.21
C ASN A 46 -25.05 35.09 -8.08
N SER A 47 -24.39 36.20 -8.39
CA SER A 47 -24.29 37.35 -7.49
C SER A 47 -25.24 38.45 -7.96
N SER A 48 -26.01 39.02 -7.03
CA SER A 48 -26.82 40.21 -7.28
C SER A 48 -26.03 41.52 -7.21
N VAL A 49 -24.72 41.47 -6.91
CA VAL A 49 -23.84 42.64 -6.99
C VAL A 49 -23.73 43.10 -8.45
N PRO A 50 -23.94 44.40 -8.74
CA PRO A 50 -23.81 44.93 -10.09
C PRO A 50 -22.50 44.52 -10.77
N GLY A 51 -22.59 44.05 -12.02
CA GLY A 51 -21.45 43.60 -12.83
C GLY A 51 -20.98 42.15 -12.62
N GLN A 52 -21.38 41.51 -11.52
CA GLN A 52 -20.98 40.12 -11.21
C GLN A 52 -21.83 39.09 -11.98
N GLY A 53 -23.12 38.92 -11.64
CA GLY A 53 -24.02 38.01 -12.36
C GLY A 53 -23.70 36.52 -12.18
N GLU A 54 -23.96 35.69 -13.19
CA GLU A 54 -23.67 34.25 -13.14
C GLU A 54 -22.16 33.95 -13.24
N SER A 55 -21.71 32.96 -12.47
CA SER A 55 -20.36 32.40 -12.49
C SER A 55 -20.37 30.88 -12.54
N HIS A 56 -19.64 30.29 -13.49
CA HIS A 56 -19.48 28.86 -13.72
C HIS A 56 -18.28 28.32 -12.93
N VAL A 57 -18.47 28.08 -11.63
CA VAL A 57 -17.37 27.71 -10.70
C VAL A 57 -17.03 26.21 -10.66
N GLY A 58 -17.77 25.37 -11.40
CA GLY A 58 -17.48 23.95 -11.57
C GLY A 58 -17.93 23.44 -12.94
N VAL A 59 -16.98 22.96 -13.75
CA VAL A 59 -17.18 22.62 -15.16
C VAL A 59 -16.39 21.37 -15.55
N ILE A 60 -17.01 20.47 -16.32
CA ILE A 60 -16.29 19.43 -17.07
C ILE A 60 -16.17 19.88 -18.53
N LEU A 61 -14.93 19.96 -19.01
CA LEU A 61 -14.56 20.36 -20.36
C LEU A 61 -14.22 19.11 -21.18
N PRO A 62 -14.26 19.17 -22.52
CA PRO A 62 -13.78 18.04 -23.34
C PRO A 62 -12.33 17.67 -23.05
N GLN A 63 -11.47 18.65 -22.72
CA GLN A 63 -10.04 18.43 -22.45
C GLN A 63 -9.67 18.37 -20.97
N GLY A 64 -10.65 18.41 -20.05
CA GLY A 64 -10.32 18.48 -18.62
C GLY A 64 -11.50 18.80 -17.72
N GLY A 65 -11.20 19.39 -16.57
CA GLY A 65 -12.19 19.88 -15.63
C GLY A 65 -11.66 21.09 -14.90
N PHE A 66 -12.58 21.98 -14.51
CA PHE A 66 -12.30 23.14 -13.69
C PHE A 66 -13.22 23.12 -12.48
N ILE A 67 -12.67 23.44 -11.32
CA ILE A 67 -13.42 23.77 -10.13
C ILE A 67 -12.64 24.81 -9.35
N LEU A 68 -13.33 25.84 -8.90
CA LEU A 68 -12.73 26.87 -8.07
C LEU A 68 -12.38 26.27 -6.69
N PRO A 69 -11.15 26.46 -6.15
CA PRO A 69 -10.66 25.71 -4.98
C PRO A 69 -11.58 25.76 -3.75
N SER A 70 -12.19 26.91 -3.47
CA SER A 70 -13.13 27.11 -2.33
C SER A 70 -14.39 26.24 -2.40
N PHE A 71 -14.66 25.62 -3.56
CA PHE A 71 -15.79 24.71 -3.79
C PHE A 71 -15.34 23.25 -3.94
N ALA A 72 -14.04 22.99 -3.99
CA ALA A 72 -13.47 21.66 -4.09
C ALA A 72 -13.23 21.03 -2.71
N LEU A 73 -12.67 21.82 -1.79
CA LEU A 73 -12.24 21.40 -0.47
C LEU A 73 -12.79 22.34 0.60
N TYR A 74 -13.04 21.79 1.78
CA TYR A 74 -13.31 22.55 2.99
C TYR A 74 -12.15 22.37 3.96
N SER A 75 -11.55 23.47 4.41
CA SER A 75 -10.51 23.47 5.44
C SER A 75 -11.05 24.04 6.75
N TYR A 76 -10.80 23.35 7.85
CA TYR A 76 -11.15 23.86 9.18
C TYR A 76 -10.16 24.95 9.58
N LEU A 77 -10.65 26.12 9.99
CA LEU A 77 -9.78 27.27 10.32
C LEU A 77 -8.92 27.03 11.58
N THR A 78 -9.42 26.23 12.52
CA THR A 78 -8.80 26.02 13.83
C THR A 78 -8.21 24.62 14.00
N ALA A 79 -8.26 23.79 12.97
CA ALA A 79 -7.67 22.46 12.99
C ALA A 79 -7.07 22.16 11.61
N ASP A 80 -5.90 21.52 11.57
CA ASP A 80 -5.26 21.09 10.32
C ASP A 80 -6.00 19.89 9.70
N ARG A 81 -7.23 20.16 9.26
CA ARG A 81 -8.21 19.18 8.78
C ARG A 81 -8.86 19.69 7.50
N THR A 82 -8.99 18.79 6.54
CA THR A 82 -9.59 19.10 5.24
C THR A 82 -10.56 18.01 4.84
N GLN A 83 -11.67 18.38 4.19
CA GLN A 83 -12.65 17.44 3.65
C GLN A 83 -12.97 17.76 2.20
N TRP A 84 -13.29 16.73 1.42
CA TRP A 84 -13.74 16.87 0.05
C TRP A 84 -15.20 17.33 -0.01
N ILE A 85 -15.43 18.48 -0.64
CA ILE A 85 -16.76 18.87 -1.12
C ILE A 85 -16.99 18.19 -2.48
N LEU A 86 -16.04 18.38 -3.41
CA LEU A 86 -16.04 17.74 -4.71
C LEU A 86 -15.92 16.22 -4.56
N HIS A 87 -16.64 15.45 -5.36
CA HIS A 87 -16.45 14.01 -5.47
C HIS A 87 -15.20 13.70 -6.31
N PRO A 88 -14.03 13.41 -5.70
CA PRO A 88 -12.76 13.40 -6.43
C PRO A 88 -12.72 12.29 -7.48
N PHE A 89 -13.22 11.09 -7.14
CA PHE A 89 -13.22 9.97 -8.09
C PHE A 89 -14.06 10.23 -9.34
N ARG A 90 -15.22 10.91 -9.21
CA ARG A 90 -16.07 11.20 -10.35
C ARG A 90 -15.43 12.30 -11.20
N PHE A 91 -15.04 13.42 -10.56
CA PHE A 91 -14.41 14.55 -11.24
C PHE A 91 -13.17 14.14 -12.01
N PHE A 92 -12.17 13.52 -11.38
CA PHE A 92 -10.93 13.13 -12.06
C PHE A 92 -11.15 12.04 -13.11
N SER A 93 -12.11 11.12 -12.90
CA SER A 93 -12.43 10.13 -13.94
C SER A 93 -13.00 10.78 -15.20
N GLN A 94 -13.74 11.89 -15.06
CA GLN A 94 -14.35 12.64 -16.15
C GLN A 94 -13.34 13.58 -16.80
N ALA A 95 -12.63 14.38 -15.99
CA ALA A 95 -11.62 15.32 -16.46
C ALA A 95 -10.50 14.62 -17.26
N PHE A 96 -10.05 13.45 -16.82
CA PHE A 96 -9.02 12.68 -17.52
C PHE A 96 -9.59 11.58 -18.45
N GLN A 97 -10.91 11.50 -18.60
CA GLN A 97 -11.60 10.49 -19.42
C GLN A 97 -11.14 9.04 -19.15
N THR A 98 -10.92 8.70 -17.87
CA THR A 98 -10.37 7.41 -17.47
C THR A 98 -11.43 6.40 -17.01
N GLN A 99 -12.73 6.69 -17.15
CA GLN A 99 -13.81 5.89 -16.54
C GLN A 99 -13.74 4.42 -16.93
N ASN A 100 -13.47 4.15 -18.21
CA ASN A 100 -13.49 2.80 -18.79
C ASN A 100 -12.10 2.15 -18.90
N LEU A 101 -11.04 2.84 -18.44
CA LEU A 101 -9.68 2.35 -18.55
C LEU A 101 -9.31 1.45 -17.36
N PRO A 102 -8.56 0.36 -17.59
CA PRO A 102 -7.97 -0.43 -16.52
C PRO A 102 -6.98 0.41 -15.72
N LYS A 103 -6.91 0.16 -14.41
CA LYS A 103 -6.09 0.89 -13.46
C LYS A 103 -5.22 -0.10 -12.70
N PRO A 104 -3.89 0.09 -12.65
CA PRO A 104 -3.04 -0.71 -11.76
C PRO A 104 -3.53 -0.56 -10.31
N ASP A 105 -3.62 -1.68 -9.60
CA ASP A 105 -4.10 -1.72 -8.21
C ASP A 105 -3.02 -2.29 -7.31
N LEU A 106 -2.69 -1.54 -6.25
CA LEU A 106 -1.65 -1.91 -5.29
C LEU A 106 -2.22 -2.39 -3.95
N SER A 107 -3.55 -2.42 -3.83
CA SER A 107 -4.28 -2.71 -2.60
C SER A 107 -4.75 -4.16 -2.51
N LEU A 108 -5.08 -4.79 -3.66
CA LEU A 108 -5.37 -6.23 -3.74
C LEU A 108 -4.22 -7.03 -4.37
N TYR A 109 -4.01 -8.21 -3.79
CA TYR A 109 -3.08 -9.23 -4.25
C TYR A 109 -3.86 -10.52 -4.38
N PHE A 110 -4.10 -10.96 -5.61
CA PHE A 110 -4.83 -12.20 -5.89
C PHE A 110 -6.19 -12.28 -5.15
N GLY A 111 -6.89 -11.16 -5.03
CA GLY A 111 -8.25 -11.11 -4.47
C GLY A 111 -8.35 -10.90 -2.96
N ASN A 112 -7.20 -10.80 -2.28
CA ASN A 112 -7.07 -10.51 -0.86
C ASN A 112 -6.35 -9.18 -0.66
N ARG A 113 -6.61 -8.48 0.45
CA ARG A 113 -6.00 -7.18 0.74
C ARG A 113 -4.52 -7.37 1.08
N GLY A 114 -3.65 -6.55 0.53
CA GLY A 114 -2.23 -6.59 0.85
C GLY A 114 -1.97 -6.26 2.31
N LEU A 115 -1.00 -6.95 2.91
CA LEU A 115 -0.45 -6.65 4.23
C LEU A 115 1.07 -6.60 4.12
N PHE A 116 1.68 -5.56 4.66
CA PHE A 116 3.12 -5.55 4.95
C PHE A 116 3.37 -4.91 6.31
N ILE A 117 4.47 -5.30 6.95
CA ILE A 117 4.87 -4.83 8.27
C ILE A 117 6.30 -4.29 8.16
N SER A 118 6.53 -3.06 8.62
CA SER A 118 7.87 -2.48 8.73
C SER A 118 8.14 -2.04 10.16
N ILE A 119 9.39 -2.25 10.59
CA ILE A 119 9.90 -1.77 11.87
C ILE A 119 11.13 -0.91 11.63
N ASP A 120 11.03 0.34 12.03
CA ASP A 120 12.12 1.30 11.97
C ASP A 120 13.05 1.13 13.18
N GLY A 121 14.34 1.43 12.96
CA GLY A 121 15.42 1.04 13.88
C GLY A 121 15.39 1.73 15.25
N ASP A 122 14.58 2.76 15.41
CA ASP A 122 14.61 3.70 16.54
C ASP A 122 14.29 3.05 17.89
N GLY A 123 15.13 3.38 18.87
CA GLY A 123 14.96 2.96 20.25
C GLY A 123 15.28 1.50 20.48
N PHE A 124 16.22 0.95 19.69
CA PHE A 124 16.68 -0.42 19.86
C PHE A 124 17.21 -0.68 21.27
N LEU A 125 17.88 0.33 21.85
CA LEU A 125 18.47 0.31 23.19
C LEU A 125 17.61 1.01 24.26
N ASN A 126 16.36 1.38 23.97
CA ASN A 126 15.51 2.01 24.99
C ASN A 126 15.25 1.01 26.13
N PRO A 127 15.45 1.38 27.41
CA PRO A 127 15.06 0.55 28.54
C PRO A 127 13.55 0.34 28.55
N SER A 128 13.08 -0.90 28.72
CA SER A 128 11.65 -1.19 28.75
C SER A 128 11.11 -1.22 30.17
N GLU A 129 9.97 -0.58 30.39
CA GLU A 129 9.22 -0.58 31.66
C GLU A 129 8.50 -1.91 31.94
N VAL A 130 8.44 -2.82 30.96
CA VAL A 130 7.68 -4.08 31.06
C VAL A 130 8.24 -5.02 32.12
N ASP A 131 9.56 -5.15 32.15
CA ASP A 131 10.30 -6.00 33.08
C ASP A 131 11.44 -5.26 33.79
N GLY A 132 11.66 -3.98 33.46
CA GLY A 132 12.68 -3.12 34.04
C GLY A 132 14.13 -3.54 33.75
N GLN A 133 14.34 -4.56 32.92
CA GLN A 133 15.68 -5.15 32.67
C GLN A 133 16.02 -5.26 31.20
N SER A 134 15.02 -5.49 30.35
CA SER A 134 15.20 -5.69 28.92
C SER A 134 15.22 -4.36 28.17
N PHE A 135 15.86 -4.36 27.00
CA PHE A 135 15.66 -3.28 26.03
C PHE A 135 14.37 -3.50 25.23
N SER A 136 13.83 -2.43 24.66
CA SER A 136 12.63 -2.46 23.83
C SER A 136 12.77 -3.45 22.66
N ALA A 137 13.97 -3.60 22.08
CA ALA A 137 14.23 -4.59 21.04
C ALA A 137 14.04 -6.05 21.52
N ASP A 138 14.41 -6.39 22.75
CA ASP A 138 14.18 -7.73 23.33
C ASP A 138 12.70 -8.01 23.52
N ILE A 139 11.94 -6.99 23.94
CA ILE A 139 10.49 -7.06 24.09
C ILE A 139 9.83 -7.27 22.72
N ILE A 140 10.19 -6.48 21.72
CA ILE A 140 9.67 -6.61 20.37
C ILE A 140 10.01 -7.97 19.76
N TYR A 141 11.26 -8.41 19.90
CA TYR A 141 11.71 -9.71 19.41
C TYR A 141 10.87 -10.86 19.97
N ARG A 142 10.76 -10.96 21.31
CA ARG A 142 10.08 -12.07 21.98
C ARG A 142 8.57 -12.07 21.76
N ASN A 143 7.93 -10.89 21.77
CA ASN A 143 6.47 -10.79 21.71
C ASN A 143 5.90 -10.77 20.29
N PHE A 144 6.64 -10.23 19.32
CA PHE A 144 6.08 -9.94 17.99
C PHE A 144 6.88 -10.52 16.83
N LEU A 145 8.20 -10.68 16.93
CA LEU A 145 9.00 -11.18 15.80
C LEU A 145 9.13 -12.69 15.82
N TYR A 146 9.63 -13.25 16.93
CA TYR A 146 9.82 -14.69 17.09
C TYR A 146 8.54 -15.53 16.89
N PRO A 147 7.36 -15.15 17.46
CA PRO A 147 6.16 -15.96 17.31
C PRO A 147 5.37 -15.71 16.00
N SER A 148 5.75 -14.71 15.20
CA SER A 148 4.92 -14.29 14.07
C SER A 148 4.96 -15.23 12.87
N SER A 149 3.86 -15.26 12.13
CA SER A 149 3.76 -15.89 10.80
C SER A 149 3.73 -14.87 9.67
N PHE A 150 3.79 -13.58 9.98
CA PHE A 150 3.81 -12.51 8.98
C PHE A 150 5.24 -12.13 8.61
N PRO A 151 5.47 -11.69 7.37
CA PRO A 151 6.73 -11.12 6.95
C PRO A 151 6.92 -9.72 7.54
N HIS A 152 8.13 -9.46 8.07
CA HIS A 152 8.54 -8.15 8.59
C HIS A 152 9.72 -7.62 7.79
N THR A 153 9.73 -6.32 7.51
CA THR A 153 10.92 -5.62 7.02
C THR A 153 11.48 -4.79 8.17
N ILE A 154 12.69 -5.10 8.61
CA ILE A 154 13.26 -4.54 9.84
C ILE A 154 14.54 -3.82 9.51
N SER A 155 14.58 -2.55 9.88
CA SER A 155 15.78 -1.73 9.74
C SER A 155 16.52 -1.60 11.07
N PHE A 156 17.80 -1.24 10.98
CA PHE A 156 18.63 -0.98 12.13
C PHE A 156 19.39 0.33 11.92
N ILE A 157 19.56 1.08 13.00
CA ILE A 157 20.49 2.21 13.09
C ILE A 157 21.86 1.64 13.50
N VAL A 158 22.88 1.78 12.66
CA VAL A 158 24.20 1.20 12.95
C VAL A 158 24.79 1.75 14.26
N GLY A 159 24.55 3.02 14.58
CA GLY A 159 24.97 3.66 15.83
C GLY A 159 24.47 2.92 17.08
N GLU A 160 23.24 2.40 17.07
CA GLU A 160 22.63 1.74 18.22
C GLU A 160 23.03 0.27 18.38
N ILE A 161 23.37 -0.43 17.28
CA ILE A 161 23.66 -1.88 17.35
C ILE A 161 25.15 -2.22 17.30
N SER A 162 26.00 -1.26 16.90
CA SER A 162 27.42 -1.50 16.71
C SER A 162 28.18 -1.35 18.03
N PRO A 163 28.99 -2.34 18.45
CA PRO A 163 29.92 -2.21 19.59
C PRO A 163 30.99 -1.12 19.38
N LYS A 164 31.16 -0.62 18.16
CA LYS A 164 32.06 0.51 17.84
C LYS A 164 31.47 1.86 18.30
N TYR A 165 30.15 1.93 18.45
CA TYR A 165 29.41 3.16 18.68
C TYR A 165 28.68 3.09 20.03
N LEU A 166 27.36 3.26 20.07
CA LEU A 166 26.57 3.22 21.31
C LEU A 166 26.13 1.79 21.67
N GLY A 167 26.16 0.88 20.69
CA GLY A 167 25.78 -0.51 20.89
C GLY A 167 26.80 -1.32 21.68
N SER A 168 26.45 -2.58 21.90
CA SER A 168 27.27 -3.61 22.56
C SER A 168 27.27 -4.91 21.74
N GLN A 169 28.13 -5.86 22.09
CA GLN A 169 28.08 -7.19 21.47
C GLN A 169 26.70 -7.84 21.64
N LYS A 170 26.05 -7.65 22.80
CA LYS A 170 24.69 -8.12 23.06
C LYS A 170 23.68 -7.54 22.06
N SER A 171 23.73 -6.23 21.78
CA SER A 171 22.83 -5.59 20.82
C SER A 171 23.06 -6.08 19.38
N LEU A 172 24.33 -6.31 18.99
CA LEU A 172 24.66 -6.85 17.67
C LEU A 172 24.18 -8.30 17.52
N GLU A 173 24.31 -9.11 18.57
CA GLU A 173 23.79 -10.47 18.60
C GLU A 173 22.26 -10.53 18.56
N LEU A 174 21.57 -9.58 19.20
CA LEU A 174 20.12 -9.47 19.10
C LEU A 174 19.70 -9.09 17.66
N ALA A 175 20.37 -8.12 17.03
CA ALA A 175 20.12 -7.77 15.63
C ALA A 175 20.34 -8.97 14.69
N ARG A 176 21.38 -9.78 14.93
CA ARG A 176 21.63 -11.04 14.22
C ARG A 176 20.54 -12.09 14.46
N ARG A 177 20.08 -12.26 15.70
CA ARG A 177 18.96 -13.16 16.02
C ARG A 177 17.70 -12.76 15.28
N ILE A 178 17.36 -11.46 15.27
CA ILE A 178 16.26 -10.92 14.45
C ILE A 178 16.47 -11.22 12.96
N ALA A 179 17.66 -10.93 12.43
CA ALA A 179 17.99 -11.17 11.03
C ALA A 179 17.93 -12.65 10.62
N SER A 180 18.18 -13.59 11.53
CA SER A 180 18.11 -15.03 11.26
C SER A 180 16.69 -15.55 11.02
N LEU A 181 15.65 -14.85 11.48
CA LEU A 181 14.25 -15.29 11.34
C LEU A 181 13.85 -15.37 9.86
N PRO A 182 13.29 -16.48 9.36
CA PRO A 182 13.02 -16.65 7.91
C PRO A 182 12.09 -15.59 7.34
N HIS A 183 11.11 -15.14 8.13
CA HIS A 183 10.13 -14.11 7.77
C HIS A 183 10.63 -12.67 7.98
N VAL A 184 11.94 -12.45 8.15
CA VAL A 184 12.54 -11.10 8.24
C VAL A 184 13.29 -10.73 6.96
N GLU A 185 12.87 -9.63 6.34
CA GLU A 185 13.59 -8.89 5.31
C GLU A 185 14.47 -7.81 5.96
N GLY A 186 15.73 -7.72 5.53
CA GLY A 186 16.67 -6.76 6.07
C GLY A 186 16.53 -5.36 5.46
N ALA A 187 16.54 -4.34 6.32
CA ALA A 187 16.57 -2.95 5.93
C ALA A 187 17.67 -2.16 6.67
N SER A 188 17.94 -0.93 6.21
CA SER A 188 18.83 0.02 6.87
C SER A 188 18.06 1.26 7.30
N HIS A 189 18.42 1.80 8.47
CA HIS A 189 17.93 3.07 9.00
C HIS A 189 19.10 4.04 9.25
N GLY A 190 20.10 3.97 8.38
CA GLY A 190 21.31 4.78 8.47
C GLY A 190 22.27 4.36 9.59
N VAL A 191 23.18 5.27 9.92
CA VAL A 191 24.22 5.15 10.93
C VAL A 191 23.96 6.07 12.11
N ALA A 192 23.80 7.37 11.84
CA ALA A 192 23.61 8.41 12.87
C ALA A 192 22.20 8.98 12.91
N HIS A 193 21.29 8.45 12.08
CA HIS A 193 19.87 8.78 12.02
C HIS A 193 19.62 10.28 11.80
N PRO A 194 19.68 10.77 10.55
CA PRO A 194 19.32 12.13 10.22
C PRO A 194 17.87 12.42 10.61
N LEU A 195 17.68 13.35 11.55
CA LEU A 195 16.39 13.94 11.89
C LEU A 195 15.90 14.88 10.80
N ASN A 196 16.82 15.58 10.14
CA ASN A 196 16.51 16.44 9.00
C ASN A 196 17.55 16.25 7.89
N TRP A 197 17.14 15.70 6.75
CA TRP A 197 18.05 15.37 5.66
C TRP A 197 18.62 16.60 4.92
N LYS A 198 17.90 17.72 4.91
CA LYS A 198 18.34 18.97 4.27
C LYS A 198 19.35 19.72 5.14
N LYS A 199 19.02 19.89 6.42
CA LYS A 199 19.85 20.57 7.43
C LYS A 199 20.98 19.68 7.96
N ARG A 200 20.91 18.37 7.71
CA ARG A 200 21.84 17.34 8.21
C ARG A 200 21.92 17.31 9.74
N THR A 201 20.78 17.55 10.38
CA THR A 201 20.63 17.39 11.83
C THR A 201 20.54 15.90 12.13
N LEU A 202 21.36 15.41 13.05
CA LEU A 202 21.50 13.98 13.38
C LEU A 202 20.96 13.73 14.78
N ALA A 203 20.30 12.58 15.00
CA ALA A 203 19.94 12.13 16.34
C ALA A 203 21.19 11.75 17.15
N TYR A 204 22.18 11.13 16.49
CA TYR A 204 23.45 10.74 17.11
C TYR A 204 24.63 11.53 16.52
N SER A 205 24.76 12.81 16.91
CA SER A 205 25.80 13.72 16.40
C SER A 205 27.22 13.43 16.88
N HIS A 206 27.40 12.59 17.90
CA HIS A 206 28.69 12.37 18.58
C HIS A 206 29.14 10.90 18.61
N LEU A 207 28.81 10.13 17.55
CA LEU A 207 29.29 8.74 17.45
C LEU A 207 30.83 8.68 17.34
N PRO A 208 31.53 7.89 18.18
CA PRO A 208 33.00 7.84 18.19
C PRO A 208 33.62 7.51 16.83
N GLY A 209 34.46 8.42 16.32
CA GLY A 209 35.16 8.25 15.04
C GLY A 209 34.25 8.23 13.81
N TYR A 210 32.98 8.61 13.94
CA TYR A 210 32.07 8.78 12.82
C TYR A 210 32.04 10.24 12.36
N LYS A 211 32.24 10.46 11.05
CA LYS A 211 31.97 11.77 10.41
C LYS A 211 30.85 11.58 9.41
N PHE A 212 29.79 12.37 9.57
CA PHE A 212 28.64 12.29 8.67
C PHE A 212 29.00 12.72 7.25
N SER A 213 28.68 11.84 6.30
CA SER A 213 28.54 12.12 4.89
C SER A 213 27.37 11.27 4.37
N LEU A 214 26.78 11.66 3.23
CA LEU A 214 25.72 10.83 2.62
C LEU A 214 26.24 9.44 2.23
N HIS A 215 27.53 9.34 1.87
CA HIS A 215 28.17 8.05 1.58
C HIS A 215 28.27 7.17 2.84
N SER A 216 28.80 7.72 3.94
CA SER A 216 28.96 6.98 5.19
C SER A 216 27.61 6.57 5.79
N GLU A 217 26.62 7.48 5.74
CA GLU A 217 25.29 7.25 6.29
C GLU A 217 24.52 6.15 5.54
N ILE A 218 24.62 6.14 4.21
CA ILE A 218 23.81 5.24 3.36
C ILE A 218 24.63 4.02 2.94
N VAL A 219 25.72 4.23 2.21
CA VAL A 219 26.47 3.16 1.55
C VAL A 219 27.25 2.35 2.58
N GLU A 220 28.07 3.00 3.40
CA GLU A 220 28.87 2.30 4.42
C GLU A 220 27.99 1.72 5.53
N GLY A 221 26.92 2.42 5.91
CA GLY A 221 25.91 1.89 6.83
C GLY A 221 25.29 0.58 6.33
N ILE A 222 24.85 0.54 5.07
CA ILE A 222 24.34 -0.69 4.44
C ILE A 222 25.42 -1.77 4.37
N GLN A 223 26.65 -1.43 4.00
CA GLN A 223 27.77 -2.39 3.96
C GLN A 223 28.05 -3.00 5.33
N TYR A 224 28.03 -2.19 6.39
CA TYR A 224 28.18 -2.66 7.75
C TYR A 224 27.07 -3.65 8.11
N LEU A 225 25.81 -3.29 7.88
CA LEU A 225 24.66 -4.15 8.19
C LEU A 225 24.71 -5.46 7.40
N ASN A 226 25.03 -5.40 6.10
CA ASN A 226 25.23 -6.59 5.29
C ASN A 226 26.30 -7.49 5.90
N LYS A 227 27.50 -6.97 6.14
CA LYS A 227 28.65 -7.75 6.63
C LYS A 227 28.41 -8.32 8.03
N LYS A 228 27.83 -7.53 8.93
CA LYS A 228 27.78 -7.85 10.36
C LYS A 228 26.46 -8.45 10.82
N VAL A 229 25.35 -8.22 10.11
CA VAL A 229 24.00 -8.62 10.56
C VAL A 229 23.36 -9.61 9.60
N PHE A 230 23.32 -9.32 8.29
CA PHE A 230 22.47 -10.07 7.35
C PHE A 230 23.19 -11.19 6.58
N GLN A 231 24.41 -10.97 6.08
CA GLN A 231 25.15 -11.97 5.30
C GLN A 231 25.42 -13.29 6.03
N PRO A 232 25.65 -13.33 7.36
CA PRO A 232 25.78 -14.60 8.09
C PRO A 232 24.58 -15.54 7.92
N TYR A 233 23.42 -15.02 7.51
CA TYR A 233 22.19 -15.78 7.30
C TYR A 233 21.77 -15.84 5.82
N GLY A 234 22.69 -15.55 4.89
CA GLY A 234 22.41 -15.54 3.46
C GLY A 234 21.48 -14.39 3.01
N LYS A 235 21.34 -13.35 3.84
CA LYS A 235 20.47 -12.19 3.57
C LYS A 235 21.30 -10.95 3.26
N LYS A 236 20.63 -9.93 2.76
CA LYS A 236 21.17 -8.59 2.59
C LYS A 236 20.08 -7.56 2.85
N VAL A 237 20.50 -6.33 3.14
CA VAL A 237 19.65 -5.15 3.10
C VAL A 237 19.04 -5.02 1.70
N SER A 238 17.72 -4.91 1.64
CA SER A 238 16.98 -4.70 0.39
C SER A 238 16.25 -3.35 0.33
N VAL A 239 16.03 -2.71 1.49
CA VAL A 239 15.31 -1.44 1.62
C VAL A 239 16.06 -0.51 2.57
N PHE A 240 16.14 0.77 2.22
CA PHE A 240 16.47 1.85 3.16
C PHE A 240 15.17 2.50 3.62
N LEU A 241 14.92 2.47 4.93
CA LEU A 241 13.77 3.12 5.53
C LEU A 241 14.22 4.53 5.92
N TRP A 242 13.61 5.57 5.34
CA TRP A 242 14.07 6.95 5.55
C TRP A 242 13.83 7.40 6.99
N THR A 243 14.86 7.99 7.61
CA THR A 243 14.88 8.45 9.00
C THR A 243 14.27 9.85 9.14
N GLY A 244 13.91 10.21 10.38
CA GLY A 244 13.57 11.58 10.77
C GLY A 244 12.40 12.17 9.98
N ASP A 245 12.59 13.35 9.41
CA ASP A 245 11.58 14.04 8.58
C ASP A 245 11.16 13.24 7.33
N CYS A 246 11.81 12.11 7.02
CA CYS A 246 11.55 11.30 5.85
C CYS A 246 11.61 12.10 4.54
N MET A 247 12.40 13.18 4.51
CA MET A 247 12.53 14.09 3.37
C MET A 247 13.96 14.07 2.81
N PRO A 248 14.47 12.91 2.35
CA PRO A 248 15.78 12.80 1.72
C PRO A 248 15.93 13.77 0.55
N THR A 249 17.18 14.23 0.38
CA THR A 249 17.58 15.07 -0.75
C THR A 249 17.85 14.23 -1.99
N ALA A 250 17.85 14.85 -3.17
CA ALA A 250 18.27 14.19 -4.41
C ALA A 250 19.69 13.61 -4.29
N SER A 251 20.60 14.29 -3.58
CA SER A 251 21.96 13.78 -3.33
C SER A 251 21.97 12.53 -2.45
N ALA A 252 21.06 12.41 -1.47
CA ALA A 252 20.92 11.19 -0.66
C ALA A 252 20.45 10.02 -1.54
N PHE A 253 19.44 10.27 -2.39
CA PHE A 253 18.97 9.30 -3.37
C PHE A 253 20.08 8.83 -4.32
N PHE A 254 20.93 9.74 -4.80
CA PHE A 254 22.05 9.38 -5.68
C PHE A 254 22.93 8.27 -5.08
N TYR A 255 23.26 8.34 -3.79
CA TYR A 255 24.04 7.29 -3.11
C TYR A 255 23.26 5.99 -2.97
N LEU A 256 21.97 6.07 -2.64
CA LEU A 256 21.12 4.88 -2.52
C LEU A 256 20.99 4.12 -3.85
N GLN A 257 20.91 4.87 -4.96
CA GLN A 257 20.72 4.31 -6.30
C GLN A 257 21.99 3.64 -6.84
N LYS A 258 23.18 4.10 -6.44
CA LYS A 258 24.47 3.45 -6.79
C LYS A 258 24.57 2.00 -6.30
N ILE A 259 23.76 1.61 -5.30
CA ILE A 259 23.80 0.29 -4.69
C ILE A 259 22.49 -0.50 -4.89
N ASP A 260 21.63 -0.06 -5.83
CA ASP A 260 20.34 -0.70 -6.18
C ASP A 260 19.47 -1.05 -4.95
N CYS A 261 19.44 -0.15 -3.96
CA CYS A 261 18.66 -0.33 -2.75
C CYS A 261 17.29 0.37 -2.88
N LEU A 262 16.23 -0.33 -2.46
CA LEU A 262 14.87 0.22 -2.48
C LEU A 262 14.69 1.21 -1.34
N ASN A 263 13.56 1.93 -1.34
CA ASN A 263 13.22 2.84 -0.25
C ASN A 263 11.73 2.86 0.10
N LEU A 264 11.45 3.33 1.30
CA LEU A 264 10.12 3.60 1.86
C LEU A 264 10.23 4.69 2.94
N ASN A 265 9.11 5.04 3.59
CA ASN A 265 8.89 6.02 4.65
C ASN A 265 8.50 7.40 4.13
N GLY A 266 8.04 8.23 5.07
CA GLY A 266 7.18 9.37 4.80
C GLY A 266 5.74 8.94 4.50
N GLY A 267 4.86 9.91 4.45
CA GLY A 267 3.45 9.69 4.20
C GLY A 267 2.58 10.14 5.36
N ASP A 268 2.30 9.26 6.31
CA ASP A 268 1.40 9.51 7.45
C ASP A 268 -0.10 9.56 7.08
N SER A 269 -0.50 8.57 6.29
CA SER A 269 -1.91 8.36 5.97
C SER A 269 -2.72 8.01 7.22
N ARG A 270 -3.70 8.85 7.56
CA ARG A 270 -4.64 8.66 8.67
C ARG A 270 -6.06 8.98 8.19
N MET A 271 -7.01 8.08 8.39
CA MET A 271 -8.41 8.28 8.04
C MET A 271 -9.28 7.68 9.14
N ASP A 272 -9.54 8.47 10.17
CA ASP A 272 -10.24 8.06 11.39
C ASP A 272 -11.17 9.17 11.89
N PRO A 273 -11.86 9.03 13.04
CA PRO A 273 -12.80 10.06 13.48
C PRO A 273 -12.20 11.45 13.68
N LEU A 274 -10.88 11.55 13.96
CA LEU A 274 -10.21 12.84 14.08
C LEU A 274 -9.94 13.45 12.70
N TYR A 275 -9.55 12.61 11.73
CA TYR A 275 -9.25 12.97 10.34
C TYR A 275 -10.19 12.24 9.34
N PRO A 276 -11.50 12.55 9.29
CA PRO A 276 -12.50 11.75 8.57
C PRO A 276 -12.56 12.14 7.08
N SER A 277 -11.43 12.08 6.37
CA SER A 277 -11.36 12.40 4.94
C SER A 277 -10.26 11.66 4.21
N ILE A 278 -10.51 11.38 2.92
CA ILE A 278 -9.50 10.92 1.96
C ILE A 278 -8.37 11.96 1.77
N CYS A 279 -8.58 13.25 2.09
CA CYS A 279 -7.53 14.26 2.08
C CYS A 279 -6.33 13.90 2.97
N HIS A 280 -6.58 13.14 4.03
CA HIS A 280 -5.56 12.72 4.99
C HIS A 280 -4.92 11.36 4.62
N LEU A 281 -5.21 10.85 3.41
CA LEU A 281 -4.50 9.72 2.83
C LEU A 281 -3.42 10.23 1.87
N SER A 282 -2.16 10.01 2.22
CA SER A 282 -1.00 10.36 1.40
C SER A 282 -1.05 9.69 0.02
N PRO A 283 -0.47 10.30 -1.03
CA PRO A 283 -0.32 9.65 -2.33
C PRO A 283 0.56 8.39 -2.24
N LEU A 284 0.69 7.64 -3.33
CA LEU A 284 1.53 6.44 -3.37
C LEU A 284 3.02 6.75 -3.15
N ALA A 285 3.46 7.92 -3.60
CA ALA A 285 4.84 8.35 -3.57
C ALA A 285 4.96 9.88 -3.74
N ARG A 286 6.16 10.40 -3.50
CA ARG A 286 6.61 11.70 -4.02
C ARG A 286 7.77 11.56 -5.01
N GLN A 287 7.93 12.57 -5.86
CA GLN A 287 9.07 12.72 -6.75
C GLN A 287 10.24 13.39 -5.99
N VAL A 288 11.46 12.88 -6.13
CA VAL A 288 12.69 13.46 -5.58
C VAL A 288 13.76 13.47 -6.67
N GLY A 289 13.98 14.61 -7.32
CA GLY A 289 14.80 14.66 -8.53
C GLY A 289 14.23 13.71 -9.59
N PRO A 290 15.02 12.82 -10.22
CA PRO A 290 14.53 11.79 -11.14
C PRO A 290 13.99 10.53 -10.45
N TRP A 291 14.05 10.43 -9.12
CA TRP A 291 13.68 9.23 -8.37
C TRP A 291 12.31 9.33 -7.70
N ILE A 292 11.78 8.15 -7.34
CA ILE A 292 10.50 8.01 -6.65
C ILE A 292 10.79 7.58 -5.21
N GLN A 293 10.15 8.26 -4.25
CA GLN A 293 10.06 7.84 -2.86
C GLN A 293 8.68 7.25 -2.60
N PRO A 294 8.51 5.92 -2.54
CA PRO A 294 7.27 5.30 -2.11
C PRO A 294 6.94 5.67 -0.67
N TYR A 295 5.68 6.01 -0.41
CA TYR A 295 5.19 6.32 0.93
C TYR A 295 4.62 5.11 1.64
N SER A 296 4.67 5.17 2.97
CA SER A 296 3.93 4.27 3.86
C SER A 296 2.42 4.36 3.58
N CYS A 297 1.71 3.23 3.72
CA CYS A 297 0.25 3.21 3.49
C CYS A 297 -0.59 3.61 4.71
N SER A 298 0.04 3.73 5.87
CA SER A 298 -0.56 4.16 7.13
C SER A 298 0.51 4.87 7.95
N SER A 299 0.11 5.77 8.83
CA SER A 299 1.00 6.37 9.84
C SER A 299 1.56 5.30 10.78
N ASN A 300 2.73 5.58 11.35
CA ASN A 300 3.23 4.90 12.55
C ASN A 300 2.55 5.44 13.81
N GLU A 301 3.06 5.09 14.98
CA GLU A 301 2.56 5.51 16.30
C GLU A 301 2.81 6.98 16.64
N ILE A 302 3.73 7.68 15.97
CA ILE A 302 4.13 9.05 16.32
C ILE A 302 2.92 10.00 16.34
N PRO A 303 2.08 10.09 15.27
CA PRO A 303 0.91 10.98 15.26
C PRO A 303 -0.21 10.58 16.24
N TYR A 304 -0.13 9.39 16.86
CA TYR A 304 -1.11 8.93 17.85
C TYR A 304 -0.64 9.17 19.29
N THR A 305 0.67 9.36 19.49
CA THR A 305 1.30 9.40 20.82
C THR A 305 1.88 10.78 21.18
N GLU A 306 1.53 11.80 20.40
CA GLU A 306 2.08 13.15 20.52
C GLU A 306 3.61 13.11 20.54
N GLU A 307 4.22 12.60 19.46
CA GLU A 307 5.68 12.46 19.35
C GLU A 307 6.28 11.57 20.45
N TRP A 308 5.59 10.49 20.79
CA TRP A 308 5.98 9.55 21.85
C TRP A 308 6.02 10.17 23.27
N HIS A 309 5.31 11.28 23.52
CA HIS A 309 5.24 11.88 24.86
C HIS A 309 4.13 11.31 25.75
N LYS A 310 2.99 10.87 25.19
CA LYS A 310 1.87 10.30 25.96
C LYS A 310 0.94 9.46 25.09
N ASN A 311 -0.19 9.03 25.63
CA ASN A 311 -1.20 8.25 24.90
C ASN A 311 -0.63 6.98 24.22
N PHE A 312 0.33 6.30 24.84
CA PHE A 312 1.04 5.15 24.26
C PHE A 312 0.14 4.00 23.76
N HIS A 313 -1.10 3.91 24.23
CA HIS A 313 -2.11 2.94 23.77
C HIS A 313 -2.83 3.35 22.46
N ALA A 314 -2.77 4.62 22.08
CA ALA A 314 -3.58 5.23 21.04
C ALA A 314 -3.19 4.77 19.63
N PHE A 315 -2.01 4.18 19.43
CA PHE A 315 -1.63 3.61 18.13
C PHE A 315 -2.61 2.54 17.65
N SER A 316 -3.31 1.84 18.56
CA SER A 316 -4.36 0.89 18.19
C SER A 316 -5.52 1.51 17.38
N GLN A 317 -5.66 2.84 17.38
CA GLN A 317 -6.64 3.57 16.57
C GLN A 317 -6.32 3.54 15.07
N VAL A 318 -5.11 3.14 14.65
CA VAL A 318 -4.79 2.91 13.23
C VAL A 318 -5.73 1.89 12.56
N LEU A 319 -6.37 1.02 13.35
CA LEU A 319 -7.44 0.12 12.90
C LEU A 319 -8.57 0.86 12.19
N GLU A 320 -8.93 2.06 12.65
CA GLU A 320 -9.98 2.85 12.01
C GLU A 320 -9.56 3.29 10.61
N THR A 321 -8.29 3.66 10.43
CA THR A 321 -7.72 3.92 9.10
C THR A 321 -7.79 2.69 8.22
N TRP A 322 -7.44 1.50 8.73
CA TRP A 322 -7.53 0.27 7.96
C TRP A 322 -8.96 -0.07 7.56
N LYS A 323 -9.94 0.08 8.47
CA LYS A 323 -11.36 -0.14 8.18
C LYS A 323 -11.88 0.85 7.13
N ASN A 324 -11.59 2.15 7.30
CA ASN A 324 -12.09 3.20 6.41
C ASN A 324 -11.49 3.11 5.00
N THR A 325 -10.24 2.67 4.89
CA THR A 325 -9.57 2.41 3.59
C THR A 325 -9.98 1.09 2.94
N ASP A 326 -10.81 0.28 3.59
CA ASP A 326 -11.53 -0.86 3.02
C ASP A 326 -13.05 -0.74 3.28
N GLY A 327 -13.57 0.48 3.39
CA GLY A 327 -15.01 0.75 3.55
C GLY A 327 -15.74 0.67 2.21
N LYS A 328 -16.36 1.77 1.78
CA LYS A 328 -17.07 1.85 0.47
C LYS A 328 -16.15 1.55 -0.72
N ARG A 329 -14.86 1.88 -0.60
CA ARG A 329 -13.82 1.65 -1.62
C ARG A 329 -12.59 1.08 -0.94
N LEU A 330 -11.91 0.17 -1.61
CA LEU A 330 -10.57 -0.24 -1.20
C LEU A 330 -9.58 0.78 -1.75
N LEU A 331 -8.88 1.47 -0.86
CA LEU A 331 -8.00 2.59 -1.19
C LEU A 331 -6.52 2.26 -0.99
N LYS A 332 -6.19 1.49 0.07
CA LYS A 332 -4.80 1.16 0.41
C LYS A 332 -4.68 -0.28 0.94
N PRO A 333 -3.52 -0.94 0.74
CA PRO A 333 -3.17 -2.12 1.52
C PRO A 333 -3.04 -1.77 3.01
N ILE A 334 -2.98 -2.78 3.87
CA ILE A 334 -2.65 -2.60 5.29
C ILE A 334 -1.13 -2.47 5.42
N HIS A 335 -0.69 -1.44 6.14
CA HIS A 335 0.69 -1.28 6.58
C HIS A 335 0.71 -1.14 8.09
N LEU A 336 1.32 -2.10 8.79
CA LEU A 336 1.67 -1.95 10.20
C LEU A 336 3.10 -1.42 10.25
N TYR A 337 3.24 -0.15 10.61
CA TYR A 337 4.50 0.59 10.63
C TYR A 337 4.74 1.08 12.04
N TYR A 338 5.86 0.71 12.67
CA TYR A 338 6.20 1.17 14.02
C TYR A 338 7.71 1.10 14.29
N HIS A 339 8.16 1.56 15.45
CA HIS A 339 9.59 1.53 15.82
C HIS A 339 9.89 0.58 16.98
N PHE A 340 11.17 0.27 17.22
CA PHE A 340 11.56 -0.58 18.35
C PHE A 340 11.18 0.02 19.70
N TYR A 341 11.21 1.35 19.88
CA TYR A 341 10.77 2.00 21.13
C TYR A 341 9.31 1.67 21.49
N ALA A 342 8.48 1.15 20.57
CA ALA A 342 7.15 0.67 20.92
C ALA A 342 7.17 -0.43 22.00
N GLY A 343 8.31 -1.11 22.20
CA GLY A 343 8.55 -2.07 23.28
C GLY A 343 8.82 -1.43 24.64
N GLU A 344 8.92 -0.10 24.75
CA GLU A 344 9.28 0.60 25.99
C GLU A 344 8.13 0.61 27.01
N LYS A 345 6.90 0.86 26.52
CA LYS A 345 5.71 1.10 27.35
C LYS A 345 4.75 -0.08 27.27
N ILE A 346 4.26 -0.55 28.42
CA ILE A 346 3.24 -1.62 28.51
C ILE A 346 2.00 -1.27 27.67
N ALA A 347 1.54 -0.01 27.73
CA ALA A 347 0.40 0.46 26.96
C ALA A 347 0.58 0.34 25.43
N SER A 348 1.79 0.60 24.92
CA SER A 348 2.10 0.44 23.50
C SER A 348 2.15 -1.04 23.08
N ILE A 349 2.69 -1.90 23.93
CA ILE A 349 2.69 -3.35 23.68
C ILE A 349 1.27 -3.90 23.62
N GLN A 350 0.36 -3.42 24.47
CA GLN A 350 -1.05 -3.80 24.41
C GLN A 350 -1.70 -3.31 23.11
N ALA A 351 -1.37 -2.10 22.65
CA ALA A 351 -1.81 -1.61 21.34
C ALA A 351 -1.31 -2.51 20.21
N LEU A 352 -0.02 -2.86 20.19
CA LEU A 352 0.55 -3.79 19.19
C LEU A 352 -0.11 -5.17 19.27
N LYS A 353 -0.30 -5.75 20.46
CA LYS A 353 -1.00 -7.05 20.63
C LYS A 353 -2.39 -7.02 20.00
N LYS A 354 -3.15 -5.94 20.20
CA LYS A 354 -4.46 -5.73 19.56
C LYS A 354 -4.36 -5.67 18.02
N LEU A 355 -3.35 -4.97 17.48
CA LEU A 355 -3.12 -4.89 16.03
C LEU A 355 -2.74 -6.26 15.45
N TYR A 356 -1.80 -6.99 16.04
CA TYR A 356 -1.43 -8.33 15.59
C TYR A 356 -2.60 -9.32 15.69
N ALA A 357 -3.41 -9.27 16.76
CA ALA A 357 -4.60 -10.11 16.89
C ALA A 357 -5.65 -9.81 15.79
N TYR A 358 -5.81 -8.55 15.41
CA TYR A 358 -6.62 -8.17 14.26
C TYR A 358 -6.07 -8.79 12.96
N LEU A 359 -4.76 -8.69 12.71
CA LEU A 359 -4.15 -9.27 11.51
C LEU A 359 -4.30 -10.80 11.45
N GLU A 360 -4.08 -11.50 12.56
CA GLU A 360 -4.21 -12.95 12.65
C GLU A 360 -5.65 -13.41 12.40
N SER A 361 -6.64 -12.75 13.03
CA SER A 361 -8.07 -13.05 12.81
C SER A 361 -8.53 -12.82 11.37
N HIS A 362 -7.84 -11.95 10.62
CA HIS A 362 -8.13 -11.65 9.22
C HIS A 362 -7.18 -12.34 8.23
N SER A 363 -6.25 -13.18 8.68
CA SER A 363 -5.17 -13.77 7.86
C SER A 363 -5.65 -14.47 6.57
N SER A 364 -6.87 -15.02 6.56
CA SER A 364 -7.44 -15.69 5.37
C SER A 364 -7.89 -14.73 4.26
N SER A 365 -8.10 -13.45 4.56
CA SER A 365 -8.47 -12.38 3.61
C SER A 365 -7.34 -11.39 3.33
N LEU A 366 -6.16 -11.63 3.91
CA LEU A 366 -4.95 -10.84 3.70
C LEU A 366 -3.97 -11.59 2.80
N THR A 367 -3.09 -10.86 2.12
CA THR A 367 -1.92 -11.39 1.42
C THR A 367 -0.68 -10.73 1.99
N PRO A 368 0.04 -11.39 2.90
CA PRO A 368 1.25 -10.84 3.49
C PRO A 368 2.39 -10.80 2.48
N ILE A 369 3.08 -9.67 2.40
CA ILE A 369 4.23 -9.43 1.52
C ILE A 369 5.32 -8.65 2.27
N PHE A 370 6.56 -8.74 1.80
CA PHE A 370 7.63 -7.86 2.25
C PHE A 370 7.47 -6.44 1.72
N THR A 371 8.00 -5.46 2.47
CA THR A 371 7.97 -4.03 2.11
C THR A 371 8.68 -3.78 0.78
N SER A 372 9.77 -4.50 0.48
CA SER A 372 10.44 -4.40 -0.82
C SER A 372 9.53 -4.71 -2.01
N ARG A 373 8.56 -5.62 -1.85
CA ARG A 373 7.60 -5.94 -2.90
C ARG A 373 6.63 -4.78 -3.12
N TYR A 374 6.13 -4.18 -2.05
CA TYR A 374 5.28 -2.99 -2.15
C TYR A 374 6.04 -1.81 -2.79
N SER A 375 7.26 -1.51 -2.33
CA SER A 375 8.11 -0.44 -2.88
C SER A 375 8.34 -0.63 -4.40
N LYS A 376 8.67 -1.85 -4.83
CA LYS A 376 8.79 -2.20 -6.27
C LYS A 376 7.50 -2.00 -7.05
N MET A 377 6.35 -2.36 -6.45
CA MET A 377 5.05 -2.18 -7.08
C MET A 377 4.69 -0.70 -7.27
N VAL A 378 5.03 0.16 -6.30
CA VAL A 378 4.86 1.60 -6.45
C VAL A 378 5.76 2.15 -7.55
N MET A 379 7.01 1.73 -7.66
CA MET A 379 7.88 2.16 -8.76
C MET A 379 7.36 1.72 -10.14
N ASP A 380 6.87 0.48 -10.26
CA ASP A 380 6.25 -0.01 -11.48
C ASP A 380 4.97 0.78 -11.83
N PHE A 381 4.20 1.23 -10.84
CA PHE A 381 2.99 2.03 -11.07
C PHE A 381 3.28 3.29 -11.90
N PHE A 382 4.37 4.00 -11.61
CA PHE A 382 4.77 5.20 -12.36
C PHE A 382 5.38 4.90 -13.73
N ARG A 383 5.71 3.63 -14.02
CA ARG A 383 6.31 3.19 -15.29
C ARG A 383 5.34 2.42 -16.18
N ALA A 384 4.20 2.00 -15.62
CA ALA A 384 3.20 1.18 -16.28
C ALA A 384 2.64 1.87 -17.52
N LYS A 385 2.53 1.12 -18.62
CA LYS A 385 1.88 1.59 -19.84
C LYS A 385 0.72 0.68 -20.20
N ILE A 386 -0.39 1.29 -20.59
CA ILE A 386 -1.63 0.60 -20.92
C ILE A 386 -2.09 1.11 -22.28
N TYR A 387 -2.19 0.19 -23.25
CA TYR A 387 -2.66 0.50 -24.60
C TYR A 387 -3.99 -0.19 -24.84
N THR A 388 -4.97 0.57 -25.31
CA THR A 388 -6.24 0.02 -25.77
C THR A 388 -6.06 -0.61 -27.16
N THR A 389 -6.61 -1.80 -27.35
CA THR A 389 -6.57 -2.53 -28.63
C THR A 389 -7.81 -3.40 -28.78
N GLN A 390 -7.90 -4.16 -29.86
CA GLN A 390 -8.94 -5.17 -30.08
C GLN A 390 -8.32 -6.48 -30.55
N ILE A 391 -8.85 -7.59 -30.05
CA ILE A 391 -8.46 -8.94 -30.46
C ILE A 391 -9.73 -9.68 -30.85
N GLN A 392 -9.84 -10.09 -32.12
CA GLN A 392 -11.02 -10.78 -32.66
C GLN A 392 -12.32 -10.02 -32.35
N GLY A 393 -12.34 -8.70 -32.61
CA GLY A 393 -13.47 -7.81 -32.35
C GLY A 393 -13.77 -7.54 -30.86
N LYS A 394 -13.03 -8.15 -29.93
CA LYS A 394 -13.21 -7.97 -28.48
C LYS A 394 -12.30 -6.88 -27.95
N ARG A 395 -12.81 -6.08 -27.00
CA ARG A 395 -12.02 -5.08 -26.28
C ARG A 395 -10.84 -5.75 -25.59
N ALA A 396 -9.64 -5.22 -25.83
CA ALA A 396 -8.41 -5.74 -25.27
C ALA A 396 -7.47 -4.62 -24.81
N TYR A 397 -6.50 -4.99 -23.99
CA TYR A 397 -5.46 -4.10 -23.48
C TYR A 397 -4.10 -4.78 -23.52
N LYS A 398 -3.10 -4.09 -24.07
CA LYS A 398 -1.69 -4.44 -23.90
C LYS A 398 -1.18 -3.71 -22.66
N LEU A 399 -0.59 -4.45 -21.74
CA LEU A 399 -0.11 -3.95 -20.46
C LEU A 399 1.41 -4.14 -20.43
N GLU A 400 2.18 -3.07 -20.21
CA GLU A 400 3.64 -3.10 -20.20
C GLU A 400 4.17 -2.49 -18.90
N ASN A 401 5.39 -2.87 -18.51
CA ASN A 401 6.07 -2.41 -17.29
C ASN A 401 5.28 -2.65 -16.00
N MET A 402 4.50 -3.73 -15.97
CA MET A 402 3.72 -4.13 -14.79
C MET A 402 4.29 -5.39 -14.14
N GLY A 403 5.58 -5.62 -14.32
CA GLY A 403 6.28 -6.85 -13.95
C GLY A 403 6.29 -7.14 -12.46
N ARG A 404 5.93 -6.19 -11.59
CA ARG A 404 5.75 -6.34 -10.12
C ARG A 404 4.33 -6.09 -9.65
N ILE A 405 3.54 -5.30 -10.39
CA ILE A 405 2.11 -5.12 -10.14
C ILE A 405 1.42 -6.47 -10.34
N SER A 406 0.60 -6.88 -9.37
CA SER A 406 -0.06 -8.21 -9.40
C SER A 406 -1.53 -8.13 -9.81
N THR A 407 -2.09 -6.91 -9.86
CA THR A 407 -3.52 -6.70 -10.04
C THR A 407 -3.81 -5.49 -10.93
N ILE A 408 -4.78 -5.64 -11.83
CA ILE A 408 -5.43 -4.56 -12.57
C ILE A 408 -6.89 -4.50 -12.17
N ARG A 409 -7.41 -3.30 -11.96
CA ARG A 409 -8.81 -3.03 -11.65
C ARG A 409 -9.52 -2.39 -12.83
N LEU A 410 -10.66 -2.94 -13.21
CA LEU A 410 -11.64 -2.26 -14.07
C LEU A 410 -12.86 -1.87 -13.21
N PRO A 411 -13.18 -0.56 -13.13
CA PRO A 411 -14.30 -0.11 -12.31
C PRO A 411 -15.65 -0.36 -13.00
N PHE A 412 -16.68 -0.63 -12.20
CA PHE A 412 -18.09 -0.69 -12.61
C PHE A 412 -18.38 -1.59 -13.81
N THR A 413 -17.71 -2.74 -13.88
CA THR A 413 -17.87 -3.71 -14.97
C THR A 413 -18.38 -5.05 -14.47
N HIS A 414 -19.19 -5.69 -15.30
CA HIS A 414 -19.67 -7.07 -15.16
C HIS A 414 -18.97 -8.02 -16.15
N LEU A 415 -17.98 -7.52 -16.90
CA LEU A 415 -17.22 -8.31 -17.85
C LEU A 415 -16.29 -9.30 -17.15
N TYR A 416 -15.74 -10.23 -17.92
CA TYR A 416 -14.79 -11.23 -17.49
C TYR A 416 -13.52 -11.20 -18.37
N PRO A 417 -12.36 -11.62 -17.84
CA PRO A 417 -11.21 -11.88 -18.69
C PRO A 417 -11.47 -13.12 -19.57
N HIS A 418 -11.24 -13.00 -20.87
CA HIS A 418 -11.20 -14.14 -21.78
C HIS A 418 -9.88 -14.89 -21.60
N LEU A 419 -9.88 -15.91 -20.74
CA LEU A 419 -8.66 -16.54 -20.22
C LEU A 419 -7.79 -17.26 -21.26
N GLN A 420 -8.38 -17.72 -22.37
CA GLN A 420 -7.67 -18.36 -23.48
C GLN A 420 -7.00 -17.35 -24.42
N LEU A 421 -7.66 -16.22 -24.70
CA LEU A 421 -7.10 -15.17 -25.56
C LEU A 421 -6.15 -14.23 -24.79
N SER A 422 -6.30 -14.15 -23.46
CA SER A 422 -5.43 -13.36 -22.60
C SER A 422 -4.10 -14.06 -22.32
N LYS A 423 -3.01 -13.29 -22.20
CA LYS A 423 -1.67 -13.76 -21.84
C LYS A 423 -1.25 -13.18 -20.50
N GLY A 424 -0.92 -14.05 -19.54
CA GLY A 424 -0.43 -13.66 -18.22
C GLY A 424 -1.50 -13.33 -17.18
N VAL A 425 -2.78 -13.53 -17.51
CA VAL A 425 -3.88 -13.44 -16.54
C VAL A 425 -3.91 -14.71 -15.70
N VAL A 426 -3.74 -14.62 -14.38
CA VAL A 426 -3.76 -15.73 -13.42
C VAL A 426 -5.19 -16.08 -13.00
N GLY A 427 -6.01 -15.06 -12.81
CA GLY A 427 -7.38 -15.20 -12.33
C GLY A 427 -8.03 -13.84 -12.13
N PHE A 428 -9.17 -13.80 -11.45
CA PHE A 428 -9.88 -12.56 -11.18
C PHE A 428 -10.93 -12.76 -10.08
N CYS A 429 -11.40 -11.65 -9.52
CA CYS A 429 -12.62 -11.59 -8.74
C CYS A 429 -13.41 -10.32 -9.07
N HIS A 430 -14.71 -10.37 -8.81
CA HIS A 430 -15.53 -9.16 -8.68
C HIS A 430 -15.58 -8.79 -7.20
N TYR A 431 -15.26 -7.53 -6.88
CA TYR A 431 -15.30 -7.01 -5.51
C TYR A 431 -15.70 -5.53 -5.52
N LYS A 432 -16.67 -5.16 -4.68
CA LYS A 432 -17.21 -3.79 -4.55
C LYS A 432 -17.50 -3.11 -5.91
N LYS A 433 -18.22 -3.80 -6.80
CA LYS A 433 -18.58 -3.34 -8.17
C LYS A 433 -17.39 -3.15 -9.13
N ASN A 434 -16.19 -3.65 -8.80
CA ASN A 434 -15.04 -3.64 -9.71
C ASN A 434 -14.65 -5.08 -10.08
N LEU A 435 -14.07 -5.24 -11.27
CA LEU A 435 -13.37 -6.45 -11.67
C LEU A 435 -11.87 -6.27 -11.35
N TYR A 436 -11.31 -7.18 -10.56
CA TYR A 436 -9.90 -7.25 -10.25
C TYR A 436 -9.29 -8.45 -10.96
N ILE A 437 -8.29 -8.21 -11.79
CA ILE A 437 -7.65 -9.20 -12.66
C ILE A 437 -6.23 -9.41 -12.16
N TYR A 438 -5.88 -10.65 -11.90
CA TYR A 438 -4.58 -11.01 -11.36
C TYR A 438 -3.61 -11.33 -12.49
N LEU A 439 -2.38 -10.86 -12.35
CA LEU A 439 -1.34 -10.97 -13.35
C LEU A 439 -0.17 -11.79 -12.80
N ASP A 440 0.46 -12.58 -13.67
CA ASP A 440 1.70 -13.28 -13.34
C ASP A 440 2.91 -12.34 -13.48
N ARG A 441 4.13 -12.86 -13.25
CA ARG A 441 5.35 -12.05 -13.14
C ARG A 441 6.00 -11.60 -14.45
N ARG A 442 5.36 -11.81 -15.60
CA ARG A 442 5.91 -11.30 -16.88
C ARG A 442 5.86 -9.76 -16.92
N SER A 443 6.71 -9.14 -17.73
CA SER A 443 6.75 -7.70 -17.92
C SER A 443 5.67 -7.16 -18.87
N GLN A 444 5.10 -8.02 -19.73
CA GLN A 444 4.08 -7.67 -20.72
C GLN A 444 2.91 -8.64 -20.70
N HIS A 445 1.69 -8.13 -20.61
CA HIS A 445 0.47 -8.92 -20.58
C HIS A 445 -0.49 -8.51 -21.70
N LEU A 446 -1.34 -9.46 -22.10
CA LEU A 446 -2.48 -9.19 -22.97
C LEU A 446 -3.74 -9.52 -22.19
N LEU A 447 -4.61 -8.54 -22.02
CA LEU A 447 -5.92 -8.72 -21.40
C LEU A 447 -7.00 -8.59 -22.47
N VAL A 448 -7.78 -9.63 -22.69
CA VAL A 448 -8.97 -9.60 -23.55
C VAL A 448 -10.20 -9.74 -22.66
N LEU A 449 -11.23 -8.91 -22.88
CA LEU A 449 -12.47 -8.95 -22.12
C LEU A 449 -13.61 -9.63 -22.89
N THR A 450 -14.55 -10.21 -22.16
CA THR A 450 -15.75 -10.88 -22.69
C THR A 450 -16.92 -10.72 -21.71
N SER A 451 -18.16 -10.81 -22.19
CA SER A 451 -19.35 -10.90 -21.34
C SER A 451 -19.59 -12.32 -20.82
N GLN A 452 -18.94 -13.33 -21.42
CA GLN A 452 -19.14 -14.74 -21.07
C GLN A 452 -18.32 -15.13 -19.83
N LYS A 453 -18.97 -15.79 -18.87
CA LYS A 453 -18.30 -16.33 -17.69
C LYS A 453 -17.27 -17.41 -18.10
N PRO A 454 -16.04 -17.39 -17.57
CA PRO A 454 -15.03 -18.39 -17.96
C PRO A 454 -15.43 -19.80 -17.53
N GLN A 455 -15.31 -20.75 -18.46
CA GLN A 455 -15.56 -22.18 -18.29
C GLN A 455 -14.26 -23.00 -18.17
N VAL A 456 -13.15 -22.33 -17.88
CA VAL A 456 -11.84 -22.94 -17.65
C VAL A 456 -11.32 -22.50 -16.31
N GLY A 457 -10.51 -23.37 -15.70
CA GLY A 457 -9.95 -23.11 -14.38
C GLY A 457 -9.20 -21.78 -14.28
N TYR A 458 -9.38 -21.10 -13.16
CA TYR A 458 -8.62 -19.91 -12.77
C TYR A 458 -8.51 -19.77 -11.25
N VAL A 459 -7.69 -18.83 -10.80
CA VAL A 459 -7.56 -18.48 -9.37
C VAL A 459 -8.63 -17.45 -9.01
N GLY A 460 -9.52 -17.80 -8.08
CA GLY A 460 -10.53 -16.88 -7.55
C GLY A 460 -9.98 -15.97 -6.46
N LYS A 461 -9.25 -16.55 -5.50
CA LYS A 461 -8.57 -15.84 -4.42
C LYS A 461 -7.31 -16.57 -3.97
N SER A 462 -6.30 -15.85 -3.49
CA SER A 462 -5.17 -16.43 -2.79
C SER A 462 -4.53 -15.46 -1.80
N ASN A 463 -4.10 -15.98 -0.66
CA ASN A 463 -3.20 -15.27 0.25
C ASN A 463 -1.70 -15.53 -0.04
N TYR A 464 -1.41 -16.34 -1.06
CA TYR A 464 -0.08 -16.56 -1.58
C TYR A 464 0.09 -15.82 -2.90
N CYS A 465 1.27 -15.24 -3.10
CA CYS A 465 1.66 -14.68 -4.37
C CYS A 465 1.79 -15.80 -5.42
N ILE A 466 1.35 -15.52 -6.64
CA ILE A 466 1.43 -16.46 -7.76
C ILE A 466 2.39 -15.89 -8.79
N ASP A 467 3.54 -16.53 -8.93
CA ASP A 467 4.60 -16.01 -9.80
C ASP A 467 4.43 -16.47 -11.25
N LYS A 468 3.93 -17.70 -11.44
CA LYS A 468 3.72 -18.31 -12.76
C LYS A 468 2.44 -19.12 -12.79
N ILE A 469 1.76 -19.06 -13.93
CA ILE A 469 0.61 -19.91 -14.25
C ILE A 469 0.84 -20.62 -15.59
N LYS A 470 0.51 -21.90 -15.64
CA LYS A 470 0.33 -22.66 -16.89
C LYS A 470 -1.05 -23.27 -16.91
N ARG A 471 -1.89 -22.84 -17.86
CA ARG A 471 -3.18 -23.49 -18.14
C ARG A 471 -2.96 -24.67 -19.09
N THR A 472 -3.63 -25.78 -18.81
CA THR A 472 -3.64 -26.98 -19.66
C THR A 472 -5.09 -27.32 -20.02
N LYS A 473 -5.32 -28.17 -21.03
CA LYS A 473 -6.69 -28.61 -21.38
C LYS A 473 -7.44 -29.26 -20.21
N LYS A 474 -6.71 -29.86 -19.26
CA LYS A 474 -7.28 -30.62 -18.14
C LYS A 474 -7.12 -29.91 -16.79
N GLY A 475 -6.52 -28.72 -16.70
CA GLY A 475 -6.30 -28.08 -15.40
C GLY A 475 -5.23 -26.97 -15.37
N LEU A 476 -4.64 -26.75 -14.20
CA LEU A 476 -3.80 -25.59 -13.86
C LEU A 476 -2.51 -26.02 -13.15
N ILE A 477 -1.41 -25.35 -13.46
CA ILE A 477 -0.16 -25.44 -12.70
C ILE A 477 0.21 -24.03 -12.25
N LEU A 478 0.39 -23.85 -10.94
CA LEU A 478 0.71 -22.58 -10.30
C LEU A 478 2.00 -22.69 -9.50
N ASN A 479 2.89 -21.72 -9.63
CA ASN A 479 3.97 -21.54 -8.67
C ASN A 479 3.51 -20.51 -7.64
N VAL A 480 3.38 -20.95 -6.38
CA VAL A 480 2.89 -20.11 -5.29
C VAL A 480 4.00 -19.85 -4.29
N LYS A 481 4.04 -18.63 -3.74
CA LYS A 481 4.93 -18.22 -2.66
C LYS A 481 4.19 -17.36 -1.65
N GLY A 482 4.38 -17.58 -0.36
CA GLY A 482 3.82 -16.72 0.67
C GLY A 482 4.24 -17.10 2.08
N TYR A 483 3.56 -16.54 3.07
CA TYR A 483 3.92 -16.62 4.48
C TYR A 483 2.74 -17.11 5.31
N GLY A 484 3.03 -17.93 6.32
CA GLY A 484 2.02 -18.43 7.25
C GLY A 484 1.04 -19.43 6.62
N PRO A 485 -0.13 -19.63 7.25
CA PRO A 485 -1.20 -20.48 6.72
C PRO A 485 -1.64 -20.04 5.32
N GLY A 486 -1.92 -21.01 4.46
CA GLY A 486 -2.13 -20.80 3.03
C GLY A 486 -3.51 -21.15 2.55
N ARG A 487 -4.01 -20.37 1.59
CA ARG A 487 -5.28 -20.58 0.90
C ARG A 487 -5.12 -20.22 -0.58
N VAL A 488 -5.45 -21.17 -1.45
CA VAL A 488 -5.58 -20.93 -2.90
C VAL A 488 -6.93 -21.46 -3.34
N GLU A 489 -7.77 -20.57 -3.86
CA GLU A 489 -9.09 -20.90 -4.38
C GLU A 489 -9.03 -21.04 -5.90
N PHE A 490 -9.33 -22.24 -6.38
CA PHE A 490 -9.54 -22.54 -7.79
C PHE A 490 -11.03 -22.42 -8.11
N ARG A 491 -11.37 -21.77 -9.23
CA ARG A 491 -12.75 -21.61 -9.73
C ARG A 491 -12.82 -21.87 -11.22
N GLY A 492 -14.04 -21.92 -11.76
CA GLY A 492 -14.28 -22.19 -13.19
C GLY A 492 -14.00 -23.64 -13.57
N LEU A 493 -14.03 -24.53 -12.58
CA LEU A 493 -13.91 -25.98 -12.77
C LEU A 493 -15.30 -26.54 -13.07
N LYS A 494 -15.36 -27.72 -13.70
CA LYS A 494 -16.63 -28.44 -13.87
C LYS A 494 -17.18 -28.84 -12.48
N PRO A 495 -18.43 -28.46 -12.15
CA PRO A 495 -19.04 -28.79 -10.86
C PRO A 495 -19.08 -30.29 -10.59
N LEU A 496 -18.92 -30.68 -9.33
CA LEU A 496 -19.06 -32.06 -8.87
C LEU A 496 -18.15 -33.08 -9.58
N GLU A 497 -17.07 -32.65 -10.25
CA GLU A 497 -16.11 -33.56 -10.87
C GLU A 497 -14.86 -33.77 -10.01
N GLY A 498 -14.19 -34.91 -10.23
CA GLY A 498 -12.93 -35.28 -9.59
C GLY A 498 -11.72 -34.58 -10.20
N TYR A 499 -10.85 -34.07 -9.34
CA TYR A 499 -9.57 -33.47 -9.69
C TYR A 499 -8.48 -34.03 -8.78
N ARG A 500 -7.26 -34.00 -9.28
CA ARG A 500 -6.06 -34.26 -8.50
C ARG A 500 -5.32 -32.95 -8.28
N LEU A 501 -5.18 -32.55 -7.02
CA LEU A 501 -4.36 -31.43 -6.58
C LEU A 501 -3.06 -31.98 -5.99
N ASN A 502 -1.97 -31.85 -6.74
CA ASN A 502 -0.70 -32.54 -6.49
C ASN A 502 -0.90 -34.06 -6.41
N GLN A 503 -0.82 -34.64 -5.21
CA GLN A 503 -1.01 -36.07 -4.97
C GLN A 503 -2.38 -36.38 -4.32
N GLN A 504 -3.20 -35.38 -4.06
CA GLN A 504 -4.49 -35.53 -3.36
C GLN A 504 -5.65 -35.50 -4.36
N SER A 505 -6.53 -36.51 -4.30
CA SER A 505 -7.82 -36.47 -5.01
C SER A 505 -8.80 -35.59 -4.26
N ILE A 506 -9.50 -34.72 -4.98
CA ILE A 506 -10.41 -33.71 -4.46
C ILE A 506 -11.53 -33.44 -5.46
N ARG A 507 -12.75 -33.26 -4.98
CA ARG A 507 -13.92 -33.00 -5.83
C ARG A 507 -14.24 -31.50 -5.84
N ALA A 508 -14.58 -30.96 -7.01
CA ALA A 508 -15.10 -29.60 -7.09
C ALA A 508 -16.51 -29.52 -6.47
N ASP A 509 -16.82 -28.42 -5.79
CA ASP A 509 -18.16 -28.18 -5.26
C ASP A 509 -19.17 -27.86 -6.38
N LYS A 510 -20.44 -27.61 -6.00
CA LYS A 510 -21.54 -27.27 -6.91
C LYS A 510 -21.29 -25.99 -7.74
N ASP A 511 -20.41 -25.11 -7.25
CA ASP A 511 -20.05 -23.85 -7.91
C ASP A 511 -18.77 -23.98 -8.75
N GLY A 512 -18.23 -25.20 -8.90
CA GLY A 512 -17.01 -25.45 -9.65
C GLY A 512 -15.78 -24.89 -8.93
N ARG A 513 -15.76 -24.93 -7.60
CA ARG A 513 -14.66 -24.46 -6.76
C ARG A 513 -13.93 -25.61 -6.07
N ILE A 514 -12.61 -25.46 -5.96
CA ILE A 514 -11.72 -26.27 -5.13
C ILE A 514 -10.88 -25.36 -4.25
N LEU A 515 -10.68 -25.76 -3.00
CA LEU A 515 -9.91 -24.99 -2.04
C LEU A 515 -8.66 -25.75 -1.57
N TYR A 516 -7.49 -25.20 -1.87
CA TYR A 516 -6.25 -25.62 -1.23
C TYR A 516 -6.10 -24.91 0.12
N GLN A 517 -5.74 -25.66 1.16
CA GLN A 517 -5.42 -25.12 2.48
C GLN A 517 -4.10 -25.69 3.01
N ARG A 518 -3.27 -24.82 3.59
CA ARG A 518 -2.06 -25.18 4.34
C ARG A 518 -2.16 -24.61 5.75
N LYS A 519 -2.08 -25.47 6.77
CA LYS A 519 -2.11 -25.05 8.19
C LYS A 519 -0.74 -24.67 8.76
N LYS A 520 0.36 -25.09 8.13
CA LYS A 520 1.73 -24.85 8.61
C LYS A 520 2.05 -23.35 8.59
N LYS A 521 2.83 -22.89 9.57
CA LYS A 521 3.37 -21.52 9.66
C LYS A 521 4.68 -21.40 8.85
N GLY A 522 5.15 -20.16 8.68
CA GLY A 522 6.42 -19.84 8.00
C GLY A 522 6.35 -19.79 6.48
N ASP A 523 7.49 -19.41 5.89
CA ASP A 523 7.71 -19.26 4.45
C ASP A 523 7.31 -20.52 3.68
N PHE A 524 6.67 -20.31 2.54
CA PHE A 524 6.18 -21.37 1.70
C PHE A 524 6.43 -21.04 0.24
N SER A 525 7.00 -21.98 -0.49
CA SER A 525 7.03 -21.96 -1.94
C SER A 525 6.79 -23.36 -2.47
N THR A 526 5.86 -23.52 -3.40
CA THR A 526 5.58 -24.81 -4.03
C THR A 526 4.95 -24.66 -5.40
N THR A 527 4.88 -25.77 -6.11
CA THR A 527 4.08 -25.92 -7.32
C THR A 527 2.76 -26.61 -6.96
N LEU A 528 1.64 -25.95 -7.23
CA LEU A 528 0.30 -26.53 -7.14
C LEU A 528 -0.14 -26.96 -8.55
N LYS A 529 -0.33 -28.26 -8.75
CA LYS A 529 -0.79 -28.88 -10.00
C LYS A 529 -2.19 -29.44 -9.78
N LEU A 530 -3.19 -28.74 -10.31
CA LEU A 530 -4.58 -29.20 -10.34
C LEU A 530 -4.89 -29.78 -11.71
N VAL A 531 -5.28 -31.05 -11.79
CA VAL A 531 -5.62 -31.74 -13.05
C VAL A 531 -6.91 -32.51 -12.88
N ARG A 532 -7.85 -32.36 -13.80
CA ARG A 532 -9.10 -33.13 -13.87
C ARG A 532 -8.77 -34.61 -13.99
N GLU A 533 -9.36 -35.43 -13.14
CA GLU A 533 -9.23 -36.88 -13.25
C GLU A 533 -10.01 -37.33 -14.49
N SER A 534 -9.36 -38.10 -15.35
CA SER A 534 -10.07 -38.82 -16.42
C SER A 534 -10.88 -39.92 -15.75
N HIS A 535 -12.20 -39.89 -15.92
CA HIS A 535 -13.01 -41.08 -15.71
C HIS A 535 -12.41 -42.20 -16.55
N LYS A 536 -11.97 -43.28 -15.91
CA LYS A 536 -11.82 -44.56 -16.59
C LYS A 536 -13.20 -45.13 -16.81
#